data_AF-A0A7Z9CAB6-F1
#
_entry.id   AF-A0A7Z9CAB6-F1
#
_cell.length_a   1.000
_cell.length_b   1.000
_cell.length_c   1.000
_cell.angle_alpha   90.00
_cell.angle_beta   90.00
_cell.angle_gamma   90.00
#
_symmetry.space_group_name_H-M   'P 1'
#
loop_
_entity.id
_entity.type
_entity.pdbx_description
1 polymer ?
#
loop_
_entity_poly.entity_id
_entity_poly.type
_entity_poly.pdbx_seq_one_letter_code
_entity_poly.pdbx_strand_id
1 'polypeptide(L)'
;MAGSRSTKKLFNMVYGIGASVVIIGALAKILHVDILGISGGVLLAVGMGTEAFVFFFSAFEPIDEEFDWSLVYPELKGGAPSGRQGALALQSGEDKILRESLSQKLDNILAEARIDANMMRSLGRSIENFAEASKEIAPVANTMVATHKYGEELSAAASNLESLNSLYKLQLERTERQVSAQAGVVDNLDSLNQQMLTFKDNLRSLNTIYGGMLSAMGGAR
;
A
#
# COMPACT_ATOMS: atom_id res chain seq x y z
N MET A 1 -39.26 29.34 -3.43
CA MET A 1 -37.92 29.00 -4.00
C MET A 1 -36.81 28.76 -2.97
N ALA A 2 -37.02 28.98 -1.66
CA ALA A 2 -35.97 28.75 -0.64
C ALA A 2 -35.87 27.28 -0.15
N GLY A 3 -36.97 26.51 -0.21
CA GLY A 3 -37.00 25.12 0.25
C GLY A 3 -36.10 24.18 -0.55
N SER A 4 -36.14 24.22 -1.90
CA SER A 4 -35.39 23.26 -2.72
C SER A 4 -33.87 23.41 -2.59
N ARG A 5 -33.35 24.63 -2.38
CA ARG A 5 -31.90 24.84 -2.18
C ARG A 5 -31.41 24.28 -0.84
N SER A 6 -32.22 24.37 0.21
CA SER A 6 -31.87 23.84 1.53
C SER A 6 -31.89 22.30 1.51
N THR A 7 -32.93 21.72 0.90
CA THR A 7 -33.07 20.27 0.71
C THR A 7 -31.92 19.68 -0.11
N LYS A 8 -31.55 20.29 -1.25
CA LYS A 8 -30.41 19.86 -2.07
C LYS A 8 -29.08 19.92 -1.33
N LYS A 9 -28.85 20.96 -0.53
CA LYS A 9 -27.64 21.07 0.31
C LYS A 9 -27.59 19.97 1.37
N LEU A 10 -28.73 19.63 1.96
CA LEU A 10 -28.83 18.55 2.94
C LEU A 10 -28.52 17.20 2.29
N PHE A 11 -29.07 16.91 1.10
CA PHE A 11 -28.76 15.69 0.36
C PHE A 11 -27.29 15.59 -0.03
N ASN A 12 -26.71 16.65 -0.61
CA ASN A 12 -25.29 16.67 -0.96
C ASN A 12 -24.38 16.45 0.26
N MET A 13 -24.77 16.98 1.42
CA MET A 13 -24.07 16.74 2.68
C MET A 13 -24.22 15.30 3.16
N VAL A 14 -25.40 14.68 3.02
CA VAL A 14 -25.61 13.26 3.37
C VAL A 14 -24.81 12.33 2.47
N TYR A 15 -24.74 12.59 1.16
CA TYR A 15 -23.89 11.86 0.22
C TYR A 15 -22.41 11.99 0.59
N GLY A 16 -21.94 13.20 0.89
CA GLY A 16 -20.55 13.44 1.30
C GLY A 16 -20.19 12.77 2.64
N ILE A 17 -21.09 12.79 3.61
CA ILE A 17 -20.89 12.14 4.91
C ILE A 17 -20.89 10.61 4.74
N GLY A 18 -21.85 10.04 3.99
CA GLY A 18 -21.90 8.60 3.72
C GLY A 18 -20.61 8.08 3.06
N ALA A 19 -20.19 8.75 1.98
CA ALA A 19 -18.96 8.41 1.27
C ALA A 19 -17.71 8.46 2.17
N SER A 20 -17.64 9.45 3.08
CA SER A 20 -16.51 9.58 4.00
C SER A 20 -16.39 8.39 4.97
N VAL A 21 -17.52 7.90 5.50
CA VAL A 21 -17.55 6.76 6.42
C VAL A 21 -17.12 5.47 5.70
N VAL A 22 -17.55 5.28 4.46
CA VAL A 22 -17.15 4.14 3.61
C VAL A 22 -15.64 4.14 3.36
N ILE A 23 -15.08 5.29 2.97
CA ILE A 23 -13.65 5.43 2.67
C ILE A 23 -12.80 5.12 3.91
N ILE A 24 -13.21 5.62 5.08
CA ILE A 24 -12.50 5.33 6.34
C ILE A 24 -12.56 3.84 6.69
N GLY A 25 -13.72 3.20 6.50
CA GLY A 25 -13.88 1.75 6.70
C GLY A 25 -13.01 0.92 5.76
N ALA A 26 -12.97 1.27 4.47
CA ALA A 26 -12.12 0.61 3.48
C ALA A 26 -10.63 0.79 3.79
N LEU A 27 -10.22 2.00 4.18
CA LEU A 27 -8.85 2.31 4.58
C LEU A 27 -8.41 1.46 5.78
N ALA A 28 -9.24 1.37 6.82
CA ALA A 28 -8.96 0.55 8.00
C ALA A 28 -8.84 -0.94 7.66
N LYS A 29 -9.70 -1.44 6.76
CA LYS A 29 -9.66 -2.84 6.31
C LYS A 29 -8.39 -3.16 5.53
N ILE A 30 -7.92 -2.26 4.66
CA ILE A 30 -6.69 -2.45 3.85
C ILE A 30 -5.45 -2.40 4.75
N LEU A 31 -5.39 -1.43 5.66
CA LEU A 31 -4.24 -1.27 6.56
C LEU A 31 -4.19 -2.32 7.68
N HIS A 32 -5.24 -3.14 7.84
CA HIS A 32 -5.37 -4.08 8.96
C HIS A 32 -5.19 -3.39 10.33
N VAL A 33 -5.64 -2.14 10.43
CA VAL A 33 -5.53 -1.32 11.65
C VAL A 33 -6.89 -1.31 12.36
N ASP A 34 -6.85 -1.54 13.66
CA ASP A 34 -8.01 -1.38 14.53
C ASP A 34 -8.12 0.07 14.97
N ILE A 35 -9.16 0.76 14.48
CA ILE A 35 -9.43 2.15 14.83
C ILE A 35 -10.43 2.15 15.98
N LEU A 36 -10.07 2.78 17.11
CA LEU A 36 -10.92 2.88 18.32
C LEU A 36 -11.36 1.52 18.89
N GLY A 37 -10.56 0.46 18.71
CA GLY A 37 -10.88 -0.89 19.20
C GLY A 37 -11.94 -1.63 18.38
N ILE A 38 -12.34 -1.06 17.24
CA ILE A 38 -13.24 -1.69 16.28
C ILE A 38 -12.39 -2.21 15.12
N SER A 39 -12.62 -3.46 14.72
CA SER A 39 -11.89 -4.04 13.61
C SER A 39 -12.26 -3.37 12.29
N GLY A 40 -11.26 -3.20 11.40
CA GLY A 40 -11.48 -2.59 10.08
C GLY A 40 -12.57 -3.27 9.25
N GLY A 41 -12.82 -4.57 9.48
CA GLY A 41 -13.95 -5.29 8.86
C GLY A 41 -15.32 -4.83 9.33
N VAL A 42 -15.48 -4.57 10.62
CA VAL A 42 -16.73 -4.04 11.18
C VAL A 42 -16.95 -2.60 10.72
N LEU A 43 -15.89 -1.78 10.70
CA LEU A 43 -15.96 -0.40 10.23
C LEU A 43 -16.34 -0.32 8.73
N LEU A 44 -15.79 -1.22 7.91
CA LEU A 44 -16.16 -1.35 6.50
C LEU A 44 -17.62 -1.81 6.34
N ALA A 45 -18.07 -2.78 7.14
CA ALA A 45 -19.46 -3.26 7.08
C ALA A 45 -20.46 -2.14 7.42
N VAL A 46 -20.16 -1.32 8.43
CA VAL A 46 -20.95 -0.13 8.78
C VAL A 46 -20.93 0.88 7.63
N GLY A 47 -19.77 1.19 7.07
CA GLY A 47 -19.65 2.10 5.92
C GLY A 47 -20.47 1.65 4.72
N MET A 48 -20.30 0.41 4.27
CA MET A 48 -21.08 -0.13 3.15
C MET A 48 -22.58 -0.17 3.45
N GLY A 49 -22.97 -0.43 4.70
CA GLY A 49 -24.36 -0.34 5.16
C GLY A 49 -24.91 1.10 5.03
N THR A 50 -24.16 2.10 5.46
CA THR A 50 -24.56 3.50 5.32
C THR A 50 -24.73 3.92 3.86
N GLU A 51 -23.85 3.47 2.96
CA GLU A 51 -23.96 3.77 1.53
C GLU A 51 -25.18 3.13 0.88
N ALA A 52 -25.51 1.89 1.26
CA ALA A 52 -26.71 1.22 0.78
C ALA A 52 -27.99 1.99 1.14
N PHE A 53 -28.05 2.57 2.34
CA PHE A 53 -29.17 3.42 2.75
C PHE A 53 -29.22 4.73 1.96
N VAL A 54 -28.09 5.42 1.82
CA VAL A 54 -28.02 6.68 1.06
C VAL A 54 -28.44 6.46 -0.39
N PHE A 55 -27.97 5.38 -1.02
CA PHE A 55 -28.31 5.02 -2.40
C PHE A 55 -29.79 4.67 -2.56
N PHE A 56 -30.38 3.98 -1.57
CA PHE A 56 -31.82 3.69 -1.57
C PHE A 56 -32.66 4.96 -1.53
N PHE A 57 -32.30 5.94 -0.70
CA PHE A 57 -33.02 7.21 -0.62
C PHE A 57 -32.79 8.11 -1.83
N SER A 58 -31.64 8.02 -2.49
CA SER A 58 -31.33 8.73 -3.74
C SER A 58 -32.33 8.44 -4.87
N ALA A 59 -32.84 7.20 -4.94
CA ALA A 59 -33.80 6.80 -5.96
C ALA A 59 -35.16 7.52 -5.86
N PHE A 60 -35.46 8.15 -4.72
CA PHE A 60 -36.68 8.93 -4.50
C PHE A 60 -36.46 10.44 -4.72
N GLU A 61 -35.27 10.86 -5.14
CA GLU A 61 -34.98 12.25 -5.46
C GLU A 61 -35.60 12.63 -6.83
N PRO A 62 -36.35 13.74 -6.91
CA PRO A 62 -36.84 14.23 -8.20
C PRO A 62 -35.65 14.59 -9.10
N ILE A 63 -35.68 14.08 -10.34
CA ILE A 63 -34.68 14.40 -11.36
C ILE A 63 -34.71 15.92 -11.58
N ASP A 64 -33.58 16.59 -11.36
CA ASP A 64 -33.48 18.01 -11.61
C ASP A 64 -33.70 18.28 -13.10
N GLU A 65 -34.62 19.20 -13.42
CA GLU A 65 -34.72 19.78 -14.76
C GLU A 65 -33.38 20.45 -15.08
N GLU A 66 -32.65 19.91 -16.05
CA GLU A 66 -31.44 20.54 -16.56
C GLU A 66 -31.77 21.96 -17.04
N PHE A 67 -30.91 22.92 -16.69
CA PHE A 67 -31.04 24.29 -17.18
C PHE A 67 -31.13 24.26 -18.71
N ASP A 68 -32.15 24.90 -19.26
CA ASP A 68 -32.36 24.97 -20.69
C ASP A 68 -31.30 25.87 -21.34
N TRP A 69 -30.11 25.31 -21.60
CA TRP A 69 -28.97 25.99 -22.23
C TRP A 69 -29.30 26.54 -23.62
N SER A 70 -30.43 26.11 -24.17
CA SER A 70 -30.97 26.57 -25.44
C SER A 70 -31.50 28.01 -25.42
N LEU A 71 -31.71 28.59 -24.23
CA LEU A 71 -31.97 30.03 -24.08
C LEU A 71 -30.72 30.89 -24.36
N VAL A 72 -29.51 30.34 -24.15
CA VAL A 72 -28.24 31.08 -24.26
C VAL A 72 -27.47 30.69 -25.52
N TYR A 73 -27.58 29.44 -25.97
CA TYR A 73 -26.99 28.95 -27.22
C TYR A 73 -28.06 28.22 -28.06
N PRO A 74 -28.80 28.94 -28.93
CA PRO A 74 -29.86 28.35 -29.74
C PRO A 74 -29.37 27.27 -30.72
N GLU A 75 -28.06 27.24 -31.03
CA GLU A 75 -27.38 26.22 -31.84
C GLU A 75 -27.50 24.79 -31.27
N LEU A 76 -27.83 24.63 -29.97
CA LEU A 76 -28.01 23.33 -29.32
C LEU A 76 -29.46 22.80 -29.39
N LYS A 77 -30.43 23.60 -29.88
CA LYS A 77 -31.86 23.20 -29.98
C LYS A 77 -32.13 22.06 -30.96
N GLY A 78 -31.16 21.68 -31.79
CA GLY A 78 -31.30 20.61 -32.79
C GLY A 78 -30.60 19.29 -32.45
N GLY A 79 -29.97 19.18 -31.28
CA GLY A 79 -29.02 18.10 -30.97
C GLY A 79 -29.46 17.07 -29.93
N ALA A 80 -30.74 16.98 -29.58
CA ALA A 80 -31.18 15.95 -28.66
C ALA A 80 -31.07 14.55 -29.31
N PRO A 81 -30.42 13.56 -28.67
CA PRO A 81 -30.54 12.19 -29.11
C PRO A 81 -32.01 11.77 -28.89
N SER A 82 -32.74 11.59 -29.99
CA SER A 82 -34.08 11.01 -29.98
C SER A 82 -34.03 9.57 -29.47
N GLY A 83 -34.13 9.43 -28.15
CA GLY A 83 -34.60 8.23 -27.50
C GLY A 83 -36.13 8.26 -27.42
N ARG A 84 -36.77 7.61 -28.40
CA ARG A 84 -38.17 7.16 -28.44
C ARG A 84 -39.28 8.16 -28.85
N GLN A 85 -39.72 7.89 -30.09
CA GLN A 85 -41.10 7.73 -30.55
C GLN A 85 -42.03 8.96 -30.58
N GLY A 86 -42.35 9.33 -31.82
CA GLY A 86 -43.67 9.82 -32.18
C GLY A 86 -43.69 11.22 -32.77
N ALA A 87 -43.55 11.32 -34.10
CA ALA A 87 -44.46 12.07 -34.97
C ALA A 87 -43.86 12.19 -36.38
N LEU A 88 -44.49 11.50 -37.33
CA LEU A 88 -44.43 11.81 -38.75
C LEU A 88 -45.13 13.15 -38.97
N ALA A 89 -44.43 14.18 -39.47
CA ALA A 89 -45.05 15.26 -40.25
C ALA A 89 -44.00 16.08 -41.03
N LEU A 90 -44.08 15.97 -42.36
CA LEU A 90 -43.99 17.05 -43.35
C LEU A 90 -42.87 18.11 -43.23
N GLN A 91 -41.93 18.13 -44.18
CA GLN A 91 -42.01 19.05 -45.35
C GLN A 91 -40.84 18.83 -46.30
N SER A 92 -41.17 18.57 -47.56
CA SER A 92 -40.23 18.46 -48.67
C SER A 92 -40.13 19.82 -49.36
N GLY A 93 -38.96 20.45 -49.39
CA GLY A 93 -38.73 21.66 -50.19
C GLY A 93 -37.47 22.45 -49.82
N GLU A 94 -37.27 22.74 -48.54
CA GLU A 94 -36.16 23.60 -48.06
C GLU A 94 -34.87 22.84 -47.73
N ASP A 95 -34.96 21.54 -47.43
CA ASP A 95 -33.80 20.70 -47.07
C ASP A 95 -32.75 20.58 -48.18
N LYS A 96 -33.15 20.70 -49.45
CA LYS A 96 -32.21 20.53 -50.57
C LYS A 96 -31.26 21.73 -50.70
N ILE A 97 -31.79 22.94 -50.54
CA ILE A 97 -31.03 24.20 -50.62
C ILE A 97 -30.19 24.39 -49.34
N LEU A 98 -30.74 24.03 -48.17
CA LEU A 98 -29.99 24.05 -46.91
C LEU A 98 -28.88 23.00 -46.89
N ARG A 99 -29.11 21.77 -47.38
CA ARG A 99 -28.04 20.75 -47.51
C ARG A 99 -26.97 21.14 -48.52
N GLU A 100 -27.34 21.78 -49.63
CA GLU A 100 -26.38 22.24 -50.64
C GLU A 100 -25.54 23.41 -50.10
N SER A 101 -26.16 24.33 -49.35
CA SER A 101 -25.48 25.43 -48.65
C SER A 101 -24.60 24.94 -47.49
N LEU A 102 -25.05 23.96 -46.70
CA LEU A 102 -24.27 23.36 -45.61
C LEU A 102 -23.09 22.54 -46.14
N SER A 103 -23.27 21.78 -47.23
CA SER A 103 -22.19 21.04 -47.89
C SER A 103 -21.14 21.99 -48.45
N GLN A 104 -21.55 23.07 -49.13
CA GLN A 104 -20.63 24.11 -49.61
C GLN A 104 -19.92 24.84 -48.48
N LYS A 105 -20.59 25.08 -47.34
CA LYS A 105 -20.00 25.72 -46.17
C LYS A 105 -19.02 24.77 -45.45
N LEU A 106 -19.30 23.48 -45.40
CA LEU A 106 -18.37 22.45 -44.91
C LEU A 106 -17.17 22.30 -45.83
N ASP A 107 -17.37 22.27 -47.15
CA ASP A 107 -16.29 22.21 -48.14
C ASP A 107 -15.41 23.48 -48.09
N ASN A 108 -16.02 24.66 -47.91
CA ASN A 108 -15.27 25.91 -47.71
C ASN A 108 -14.51 25.92 -46.38
N ILE A 109 -15.07 25.40 -45.29
CA ILE A 109 -14.35 25.30 -44.00
C ILE A 109 -13.19 24.29 -44.10
N LEU A 110 -13.39 23.17 -44.79
CA LEU A 110 -12.35 22.18 -45.05
C LEU A 110 -11.23 22.75 -45.95
N ALA A 111 -11.58 23.59 -46.93
CA ALA A 111 -10.63 24.28 -47.81
C ALA A 111 -9.89 25.43 -47.10
N GLU A 112 -10.59 26.23 -46.28
CA GLU A 112 -10.06 27.37 -45.52
C GLU A 112 -9.12 26.91 -44.39
N ALA A 113 -9.45 25.81 -43.70
CA ALA A 113 -8.63 25.25 -42.63
C ALA A 113 -7.38 24.51 -43.14
N ARG A 114 -7.18 24.42 -44.48
CA ARG A 114 -6.07 23.68 -45.10
C ARG A 114 -5.89 22.29 -44.49
N ILE A 115 -6.99 21.58 -44.22
CA ILE A 115 -6.93 20.15 -43.86
C ILE A 115 -6.63 19.39 -45.15
N ASP A 116 -5.39 19.53 -45.60
CA ASP A 116 -4.78 18.72 -46.63
C ASP A 116 -4.87 17.26 -46.18
N ALA A 117 -5.29 16.37 -47.08
CA ALA A 117 -5.31 14.94 -46.86
C ALA A 117 -3.95 14.41 -46.34
N ASN A 118 -2.84 15.11 -46.62
CA ASN A 118 -1.51 14.83 -46.08
C ASN A 118 -1.37 15.14 -44.59
N MET A 119 -2.02 16.18 -44.09
CA MET A 119 -2.03 16.54 -42.66
C MET A 119 -2.93 15.60 -41.85
N MET A 120 -4.05 15.18 -42.46
CA MET A 120 -4.92 14.16 -41.86
C MET A 120 -4.22 12.78 -41.81
N ARG A 121 -3.45 12.44 -42.85
CA ARG A 121 -2.57 11.25 -42.85
C ARG A 121 -1.41 11.37 -41.87
N SER A 122 -0.80 12.54 -41.71
CA SER A 122 0.29 12.71 -40.74
C SER A 122 -0.22 12.64 -39.30
N LEU A 123 -1.40 13.18 -39.01
CA LEU A 123 -2.07 13.04 -37.72
C LEU A 123 -2.41 11.59 -37.43
N GLY A 124 -2.97 10.86 -38.41
CA GLY A 124 -3.24 9.43 -38.30
C GLY A 124 -1.97 8.63 -37.97
N ARG A 125 -0.87 8.87 -38.72
CA ARG A 125 0.44 8.27 -38.42
C ARG A 125 0.97 8.67 -37.03
N SER A 126 0.77 9.91 -36.60
CA SER A 126 1.21 10.36 -35.27
C SER A 126 0.44 9.69 -34.14
N ILE A 127 -0.87 9.45 -34.32
CA ILE A 127 -1.70 8.74 -33.34
C ILE A 127 -1.33 7.26 -33.31
N GLU A 128 -1.08 6.66 -34.47
CA GLU A 128 -0.65 5.27 -34.59
C GLU A 128 0.72 5.05 -33.92
N ASN A 129 1.70 5.90 -34.23
CA ASN A 129 3.02 5.88 -33.59
C ASN A 129 2.93 6.12 -32.06
N PHE A 130 2.05 7.01 -31.61
CA PHE A 130 1.84 7.24 -30.18
C PHE A 130 1.22 6.02 -29.50
N ALA A 131 0.22 5.39 -30.13
CA ALA A 131 -0.41 4.18 -29.61
C ALA A 131 0.59 3.01 -29.53
N GLU A 132 1.49 2.89 -30.50
CA GLU A 132 2.57 1.90 -30.50
C GLU A 132 3.60 2.17 -29.38
N ALA A 133 4.09 3.41 -29.26
CA ALA A 133 4.98 3.80 -28.16
C ALA A 133 4.34 3.60 -26.76
N SER A 134 3.04 3.86 -26.64
CA SER A 134 2.30 3.65 -25.38
C SER A 134 2.20 2.17 -25.01
N LYS A 135 2.06 1.29 -26.01
CA LYS A 135 2.10 -0.18 -25.80
C LYS A 135 3.49 -0.66 -25.35
N GLU A 136 4.56 -0.03 -25.78
CA GLU A 136 5.93 -0.35 -25.34
C GLU A 136 6.26 0.18 -23.93
N ILE A 137 5.60 1.25 -23.48
CA ILE A 137 5.81 1.81 -22.12
C ILE A 137 5.27 0.88 -21.03
N ALA A 138 4.13 0.23 -21.26
CA ALA A 138 3.51 -0.66 -20.27
C ALA A 138 4.44 -1.79 -19.77
N PRO A 139 5.14 -2.56 -20.62
CA PRO A 139 6.11 -3.54 -20.16
C PRO A 139 7.34 -2.90 -19.50
N VAL A 140 7.86 -1.76 -19.99
CA VAL A 140 9.00 -1.07 -19.38
C VAL A 140 8.71 -0.62 -17.94
N ALA A 141 7.50 -0.11 -17.68
CA ALA A 141 7.06 0.26 -16.34
C ALA A 141 7.06 -0.95 -15.39
N ASN A 142 6.57 -2.11 -15.83
CA ASN A 142 6.64 -3.35 -15.04
C ASN A 142 8.08 -3.81 -14.80
N THR A 143 8.96 -3.70 -15.80
CA THR A 143 10.38 -4.07 -15.65
C THR A 143 11.11 -3.14 -14.67
N MET A 144 10.78 -1.84 -14.64
CA MET A 144 11.30 -0.91 -13.64
C MET A 144 10.91 -1.29 -12.22
N VAL A 145 9.65 -1.67 -11.99
CA VAL A 145 9.18 -2.13 -10.67
C VAL A 145 9.92 -3.40 -10.25
N ALA A 146 10.07 -4.36 -11.17
CA ALA A 146 10.82 -5.59 -10.91
C ALA A 146 12.30 -5.32 -10.57
N THR A 147 12.91 -4.35 -11.24
CA THR A 147 14.31 -3.94 -11.00
C THR A 147 14.47 -3.26 -9.65
N HIS A 148 13.54 -2.37 -9.29
CA HIS A 148 13.53 -1.73 -7.98
C HIS A 148 13.39 -2.76 -6.86
N LYS A 149 12.43 -3.66 -6.99
CA LYS A 149 12.22 -4.75 -6.03
C LYS A 149 13.45 -5.65 -5.93
N TYR A 150 14.09 -5.98 -7.05
CA TYR A 150 15.34 -6.74 -7.04
C TYR A 150 16.46 -6.02 -6.29
N GLY A 151 16.56 -4.69 -6.44
CA GLY A 151 17.49 -3.86 -5.67
C GLY A 151 17.20 -3.86 -4.16
N GLU A 152 15.93 -3.77 -3.77
CA GLU A 152 15.50 -3.88 -2.37
C GLU A 152 15.85 -5.25 -1.77
N GLU A 153 15.54 -6.34 -2.48
CA GLU A 153 15.85 -7.71 -2.05
C GLU A 153 17.37 -7.93 -1.93
N LEU A 154 18.17 -7.39 -2.86
CA LEU A 154 19.63 -7.42 -2.76
C LEU A 154 20.15 -6.65 -1.54
N SER A 155 19.58 -5.48 -1.26
CA SER A 155 19.93 -4.68 -0.09
C SER A 155 19.60 -5.41 1.21
N ALA A 156 18.41 -6.01 1.29
CA ALA A 156 18.00 -6.84 2.41
C ALA A 156 18.91 -8.07 2.59
N ALA A 157 19.25 -8.75 1.49
CA ALA A 157 20.19 -9.86 1.51
C ALA A 157 21.58 -9.45 1.98
N ALA A 158 22.09 -8.29 1.54
CA ALA A 158 23.37 -7.76 2.00
C ALA A 158 23.36 -7.48 3.51
N SER A 159 22.30 -6.86 4.03
CA SER A 159 22.14 -6.62 5.47
C SER A 159 22.07 -7.92 6.29
N ASN A 160 21.38 -8.94 5.77
CA ASN A 160 21.34 -10.27 6.39
C ASN A 160 22.71 -10.96 6.39
N LEU A 161 23.48 -10.84 5.31
CA LEU A 161 24.85 -11.38 5.24
C LEU A 161 25.80 -10.66 6.19
N GLU A 162 25.67 -9.34 6.34
CA GLU A 162 26.43 -8.58 7.33
C GLU A 162 26.09 -9.02 8.76
N SER A 163 24.80 -9.20 9.05
CA SER A 163 24.32 -9.73 10.33
C SER A 163 24.87 -11.13 10.61
N LEU A 164 24.84 -12.02 9.61
CA LEU A 164 25.44 -13.36 9.71
C LEU A 164 26.95 -13.29 9.97
N ASN A 165 27.69 -12.41 9.28
CA ASN A 165 29.12 -12.25 9.51
C ASN A 165 29.39 -11.76 10.95
N SER A 166 28.59 -10.81 11.44
CA SER A 166 28.66 -10.32 12.82
C SER A 166 28.38 -11.43 13.84
N LEU A 167 27.34 -12.25 13.60
CA LEU A 167 27.04 -13.41 14.44
C LEU A 167 28.18 -14.43 14.45
N TYR A 168 28.81 -14.69 13.30
CA TYR A 168 29.97 -15.57 13.23
C TYR A 168 31.17 -15.02 14.01
N LYS A 169 31.44 -13.71 13.92
CA LYS A 169 32.49 -13.06 14.72
C LYS A 169 32.20 -13.19 16.22
N LEU A 170 30.97 -12.91 16.63
CA LEU A 170 30.55 -13.04 18.04
C LEU A 170 30.65 -14.49 18.53
N GLN A 171 30.29 -15.47 17.70
CA GLN A 171 30.40 -16.88 18.03
C GLN A 171 31.87 -17.30 18.18
N LEU A 172 32.76 -16.83 17.30
CA LEU A 172 34.20 -17.07 17.40
C LEU A 172 34.76 -16.50 18.72
N GLU A 173 34.45 -15.24 19.01
CA GLU A 173 34.87 -14.56 20.24
C GLU A 173 34.35 -15.26 21.50
N ARG A 174 33.10 -15.74 21.49
CA ARG A 174 32.53 -16.54 22.59
C ARG A 174 33.25 -17.87 22.75
N THR A 175 33.57 -18.53 21.64
CA THR A 175 34.29 -19.81 21.66
C THR A 175 35.70 -19.62 22.20
N GLU A 176 36.42 -18.58 21.79
CA GLU A 176 37.73 -18.22 22.33
C GLU A 176 37.69 -17.93 23.84
N ARG A 177 36.68 -17.16 24.29
CA ARG A 177 36.46 -16.93 25.73
C ARG A 177 36.15 -18.21 26.47
N GLN A 178 35.33 -19.09 25.91
CA GLN A 178 34.98 -20.38 26.51
C GLN A 178 36.21 -21.28 26.65
N VAL A 179 37.03 -21.38 25.60
CA VAL A 179 38.29 -22.15 25.64
C VAL A 179 39.22 -21.56 26.71
N SER A 180 39.37 -20.24 26.77
CA SER A 180 40.19 -19.58 27.78
C SER A 180 39.68 -19.80 29.21
N ALA A 181 38.36 -19.73 29.41
CA ALA A 181 37.74 -20.04 30.69
C ALA A 181 37.94 -21.51 31.08
N GLN A 182 37.82 -22.44 30.12
CA GLN A 182 38.04 -23.86 30.34
C GLN A 182 39.50 -24.14 30.77
N ALA A 183 40.48 -23.49 30.13
CA ALA A 183 41.89 -23.58 30.53
C ALA A 183 42.08 -23.08 31.98
N GLY A 184 41.52 -21.92 32.33
CA GLY A 184 41.59 -21.40 33.69
C GLY A 184 40.89 -22.27 34.74
N VAL A 185 39.84 -23.01 34.36
CA VAL A 185 39.19 -24.00 35.23
C VAL A 185 40.12 -25.18 35.51
N VAL A 186 40.84 -25.68 34.50
CA VAL A 186 41.83 -26.76 34.68
C VAL A 186 42.94 -26.31 35.63
N ASP A 187 43.51 -25.13 35.42
CA ASP A 187 44.56 -24.58 36.30
C ASP A 187 44.05 -24.42 37.75
N ASN A 188 42.83 -23.93 37.93
CA ASN A 188 42.21 -23.81 39.25
C ASN A 188 41.96 -25.17 39.91
N LEU A 189 41.55 -26.19 39.15
CA LEU A 189 41.35 -27.55 39.67
C LEU A 189 42.67 -28.17 40.13
N ASP A 190 43.77 -27.95 39.39
CA ASP A 190 45.10 -28.42 39.78
C ASP A 190 45.57 -27.74 41.06
N SER A 191 45.43 -26.42 41.17
CA SER A 191 45.74 -25.66 42.39
C SER A 191 44.89 -26.13 43.59
N LEU A 192 43.59 -26.32 43.39
CA LEU A 192 42.68 -26.83 44.43
C LEU A 192 43.09 -28.23 44.89
N ASN A 193 43.52 -29.10 43.97
CA ASN A 193 44.01 -30.43 44.30
C ASN A 193 45.28 -30.35 45.17
N GLN A 194 46.25 -29.52 44.79
CA GLN A 194 47.46 -29.27 45.59
C GLN A 194 47.13 -28.74 47.00
N GLN A 195 46.19 -27.79 47.10
CA GLN A 195 45.72 -27.26 48.38
C GLN A 195 45.03 -28.34 49.23
N MET A 196 44.22 -29.20 48.62
CA MET A 196 43.57 -30.32 49.31
C MET A 196 44.57 -31.35 49.83
N LEU A 197 45.60 -31.68 49.04
CA LEU A 197 46.69 -32.56 49.47
C LEU A 197 47.44 -31.97 50.67
N THR A 198 47.79 -30.69 50.59
CA THR A 198 48.48 -29.96 51.68
C THR A 198 47.60 -29.92 52.94
N PHE A 199 46.30 -29.68 52.79
CA PHE A 199 45.33 -29.69 53.88
C PHE A 199 45.23 -31.08 54.53
N LYS A 200 45.20 -32.16 53.74
CA LYS A 200 45.21 -33.54 54.23
C LYS A 200 46.49 -33.85 55.02
N ASP A 201 47.64 -33.40 54.53
CA ASP A 201 48.93 -33.57 55.22
C ASP A 201 48.96 -32.81 56.56
N ASN A 202 48.42 -31.59 56.59
CA ASN A 202 48.28 -30.81 57.83
C ASN A 202 47.35 -31.52 58.84
N LEU A 203 46.21 -32.05 58.40
CA LEU A 203 45.32 -32.83 59.27
C LEU A 203 46.00 -34.10 59.80
N ARG A 204 46.80 -34.78 58.97
CA ARG A 204 47.57 -35.97 59.38
C ARG A 204 48.65 -35.59 60.40
N SER A 205 49.34 -34.47 60.19
CA SER A 205 50.35 -33.95 61.12
C SER A 205 49.72 -33.61 62.47
N LEU A 206 48.61 -32.87 62.49
CA LEU A 206 47.85 -32.58 63.71
C LEU A 206 47.42 -33.86 64.42
N ASN A 207 46.82 -34.82 63.70
CA ASN A 207 46.41 -36.09 64.29
C ASN A 207 47.59 -36.88 64.86
N THR A 208 48.75 -36.85 64.20
CA THR A 208 49.98 -37.48 64.71
C THR A 208 50.45 -36.82 66.01
N ILE A 209 50.44 -35.48 66.09
CA ILE A 209 50.80 -34.75 67.31
C ILE A 209 49.81 -35.02 68.44
N TYR A 210 48.50 -34.99 68.15
CA TYR A 210 47.47 -35.31 69.14
C TYR A 210 47.57 -36.76 69.62
N GLY A 211 47.81 -37.72 68.73
CA GLY A 211 48.06 -39.11 69.08
C GLY A 211 49.32 -39.31 69.92
N GLY A 212 50.39 -38.57 69.60
CA GLY A 212 51.62 -38.54 70.39
C GLY A 212 51.41 -37.95 71.79
N MET A 213 50.64 -36.86 71.89
CA MET A 213 50.30 -36.21 73.15
C MET A 213 49.37 -37.07 74.02
N LEU A 214 48.38 -37.73 73.42
CA LEU A 214 47.51 -38.70 74.08
C LEU A 214 48.30 -39.93 74.57
N SER A 215 49.24 -40.43 73.78
CA SER A 215 50.11 -41.54 74.18
C SER A 215 51.04 -41.13 75.33
N ALA A 216 51.57 -39.90 75.31
CA ALA A 216 52.39 -39.35 76.37
C ALA A 216 51.60 -39.07 77.67
N MET A 217 50.34 -38.65 77.58
CA MET A 217 49.46 -38.49 78.75
C MET A 217 48.91 -39.82 79.28
N GLY A 218 48.64 -40.79 78.40
CA GLY A 218 48.11 -42.11 78.76
C GLY A 218 49.17 -43.07 79.30
N GLY A 219 50.43 -42.92 78.89
CA GLY A 219 51.58 -43.68 79.41
C GLY A 219 52.18 -43.12 80.70
N ALA A 220 51.69 -41.99 81.20
CA ALA A 220 52.14 -41.37 82.46
C ALA A 220 51.30 -41.80 83.68
N ARG A 221 50.73 -43.01 83.65
CA ARG A 221 50.00 -43.63 84.77
C ARG A 221 50.64 -44.94 85.18
#